data_AF-A0AAN5CX11-F1
#
_entry.id   AF-A0AAN5CX11-F1
#
_cell.length_a   1.000
_cell.length_b   1.000
_cell.length_c   1.000
_cell.angle_alpha   90.00
_cell.angle_beta   90.00
_cell.angle_gamma   90.00
#
_symmetry.space_group_name_H-M   'P 1'
#
loop_
_entity.id
_entity.type
_entity.pdbx_description
1 polymer ?
#
loop_
_entity_poly.entity_id
_entity_poly.type
_entity_poly.pdbx_seq_one_letter_code
_entity_poly.pdbx_strand_id
1 'polypeptide(L)'
;MGKLLLAVVIGLCAFAFRVYESMDMGRTLYNHRPGVCRQVHGPVKGSEDIELIRSEGIAFVTSGLVFMQHQRKDVEGKMFLYDFKQQLGNQLKAKELPIKGDSFDQGNFHPHGLSHWIVNGVITLYVINHDDDFKHSVEVFAFDPTGPALVHKKSLTHPSFVRPNNIVAVGPDQFIITNDGVAQTELTNFFEILSGYRGGTVVYWDGKESHQLLSGMGSPNGIAYDSSKNKLFISEVHTRKLHAYDINKDNKSVSLLSSVNLYSVCDNLFLAPDGSVYSGCHPLLFETAKSIGDCDSEATSSSQVLRAKFDSDYKTAVLSEPYANDGKEVSGSSIVSIYDNQMLIGTVCKGLLHCEISDPAVL
;
A
#
# COMPACT_ATOMS: atom_id res chain seq x y z
N MET A 1 -34.30 -23.20 -29.94
CA MET A 1 -33.21 -23.83 -29.17
C MET A 1 -31.82 -23.39 -29.65
N GLY A 2 -31.47 -23.52 -30.94
CA GLY A 2 -30.13 -23.15 -31.45
C GLY A 2 -29.71 -21.68 -31.23
N LYS A 3 -30.61 -20.70 -31.39
CA LYS A 3 -30.30 -19.27 -31.15
C LYS A 3 -30.02 -18.94 -29.68
N LEU A 4 -30.75 -19.59 -28.75
CA LEU A 4 -30.55 -19.41 -27.30
C LEU A 4 -29.22 -20.04 -26.85
N LEU A 5 -28.93 -21.25 -27.33
CA LEU A 5 -27.67 -21.92 -27.07
C LEU A 5 -26.48 -21.10 -27.58
N LEU A 6 -26.58 -20.55 -28.80
CA LEU A 6 -25.55 -19.67 -29.35
C LEU A 6 -25.33 -18.42 -28.49
N ALA A 7 -26.40 -17.76 -28.03
CA ALA A 7 -26.29 -16.58 -27.16
C ALA A 7 -25.62 -16.91 -25.81
N VAL A 8 -25.97 -18.05 -25.20
CA VAL A 8 -25.34 -18.51 -23.95
C VAL A 8 -23.86 -18.79 -24.15
N VAL A 9 -23.49 -19.48 -25.23
CA VAL A 9 -22.08 -19.76 -25.55
C VAL A 9 -21.30 -18.46 -25.76
N ILE A 10 -21.84 -17.51 -26.52
CA ILE A 10 -21.22 -16.19 -26.72
C ILE A 10 -21.01 -15.49 -25.37
N GLY A 11 -22.02 -15.50 -24.49
CA GLY A 11 -21.93 -14.92 -23.16
C GLY A 11 -20.83 -15.56 -22.31
N LEU A 12 -20.73 -16.89 -22.30
CA LEU A 12 -19.68 -17.62 -21.59
C LEU A 12 -18.29 -17.34 -22.14
N CYS A 13 -18.13 -17.29 -23.46
CA CYS A 13 -16.86 -16.93 -24.09
C CYS A 13 -16.44 -15.49 -23.75
N ALA A 14 -17.37 -14.55 -23.79
CA ALA A 14 -17.11 -13.16 -23.41
C ALA A 14 -16.73 -13.03 -21.93
N PHE A 15 -17.40 -13.78 -21.05
CA PHE A 15 -17.05 -13.84 -19.63
C PHE A 15 -15.66 -14.45 -19.41
N ALA A 16 -15.36 -15.59 -20.03
CA ALA A 16 -14.06 -16.24 -19.93
C ALA A 16 -12.93 -15.33 -20.46
N PHE A 17 -13.16 -14.60 -21.56
CA PHE A 17 -12.20 -13.64 -22.09
C PHE A 17 -11.98 -12.46 -21.12
N ARG A 18 -13.04 -11.93 -20.50
CA ARG A 18 -12.89 -10.88 -19.48
C ARG A 18 -12.10 -11.35 -18.26
N VAL A 19 -12.31 -12.59 -17.81
CA VAL A 19 -11.53 -13.18 -16.70
C VAL A 19 -10.06 -13.36 -17.10
N TYR A 20 -9.81 -13.84 -18.32
CA TYR A 20 -8.46 -13.98 -18.86
C TYR A 20 -7.73 -12.62 -18.90
N GLU A 21 -8.39 -11.57 -19.40
CA GLU A 21 -7.85 -10.21 -19.42
C GLU A 21 -7.67 -9.61 -18.02
N SER A 22 -8.65 -9.79 -17.12
CA SER A 22 -8.58 -9.22 -15.76
C SER A 22 -7.50 -9.86 -14.90
N MET A 23 -7.17 -11.13 -15.17
CA MET A 23 -6.09 -11.87 -14.51
C MET A 23 -4.72 -11.67 -15.16
N ASP A 24 -4.61 -10.83 -16.19
CA ASP A 24 -3.36 -10.55 -16.93
C ASP A 24 -2.74 -11.80 -17.56
N MET A 25 -3.54 -12.80 -17.90
CA MET A 25 -3.04 -14.03 -18.50
C MET A 25 -2.41 -13.74 -19.88
N GLY A 26 -1.21 -14.28 -20.10
CA GLY A 26 -0.47 -14.09 -21.36
C GLY A 26 0.23 -12.75 -21.52
N ARG A 27 0.19 -11.86 -20.52
CA ARG A 27 1.08 -10.69 -20.48
C ARG A 27 2.52 -11.11 -20.18
N THR A 28 3.47 -10.34 -20.69
CA THR A 28 4.91 -10.55 -20.46
C THR A 28 5.49 -9.34 -19.75
N LEU A 29 6.27 -9.60 -18.70
CA LEU A 29 7.03 -8.60 -17.97
C LEU A 29 8.51 -8.65 -18.40
N TYR A 30 9.15 -7.50 -18.50
CA TYR A 30 10.58 -7.40 -18.84
C TYR A 30 11.38 -6.94 -17.63
N ASN A 31 12.32 -7.77 -17.21
CA ASN A 31 13.15 -7.49 -16.04
C ASN A 31 14.09 -6.29 -16.29
N HIS A 32 14.05 -5.31 -15.40
CA HIS A 32 15.00 -4.21 -15.34
C HIS A 32 15.03 -3.62 -13.92
N ARG A 33 16.13 -2.97 -13.58
CA ARG A 33 16.39 -2.40 -12.25
C ARG A 33 17.16 -1.09 -12.37
N PRO A 34 17.02 -0.17 -11.40
CA PRO A 34 17.66 1.15 -11.45
C PRO A 34 19.16 1.11 -11.10
N GLY A 35 19.66 -0.03 -10.63
CA GLY A 35 21.04 -0.24 -10.23
C GLY A 35 21.22 -1.56 -9.49
N VAL A 36 22.21 -1.64 -8.60
CA VAL A 36 22.46 -2.86 -7.80
C VAL A 36 21.40 -2.99 -6.71
N CYS A 37 20.72 -4.14 -6.69
CA CYS A 37 19.71 -4.46 -5.68
C CYS A 37 20.20 -5.52 -4.70
N ARG A 38 19.77 -5.41 -3.44
CA ARG A 38 20.16 -6.27 -2.31
C ARG A 38 18.96 -6.53 -1.41
N GLN A 39 18.82 -7.77 -0.95
CA GLN A 39 17.85 -8.11 0.10
C GLN A 39 18.19 -7.37 1.39
N VAL A 40 17.15 -6.90 2.08
CA VAL A 40 17.27 -6.32 3.40
C VAL A 40 16.82 -7.35 4.44
N HIS A 41 17.68 -7.64 5.40
CA HIS A 41 17.37 -8.55 6.50
C HIS A 41 16.45 -7.90 7.53
N GLY A 42 15.58 -8.68 8.16
CA GLY A 42 14.61 -8.20 9.15
C GLY A 42 13.23 -8.74 8.83
N PRO A 43 12.36 -7.96 8.16
CA PRO A 43 11.03 -8.40 7.78
C PRO A 43 11.10 -9.58 6.80
N VAL A 44 10.43 -10.68 7.14
CA VAL A 44 10.33 -11.89 6.29
C VAL A 44 8.89 -12.37 6.11
N LYS A 45 7.93 -11.73 6.80
CA LYS A 45 6.49 -12.05 6.75
C LYS A 45 5.68 -10.87 6.21
N GLY A 46 6.24 -10.14 5.25
CA GLY A 46 5.68 -8.91 4.69
C GLY A 46 6.49 -7.69 5.08
N SER A 47 6.45 -6.70 4.21
CA SER A 47 6.98 -5.34 4.36
C SER A 47 6.01 -4.40 3.64
N GLU A 48 4.73 -4.51 4.01
CA GLU A 48 3.60 -4.15 3.14
C GLU A 48 3.53 -2.65 2.88
N ASP A 49 3.79 -1.82 3.89
CA ASP A 49 3.86 -0.37 3.74
C ASP A 49 5.14 0.22 4.38
N ILE A 50 5.57 1.37 3.85
CA ILE A 50 6.82 2.05 4.22
C ILE A 50 6.58 3.56 4.34
N GLU A 51 6.86 4.12 5.51
CA GLU A 51 6.75 5.56 5.77
C GLU A 51 8.12 6.18 6.04
N LEU A 52 8.53 7.11 5.18
CA LEU A 52 9.86 7.72 5.17
C LEU A 52 9.87 9.05 5.93
N ILE A 53 10.66 9.12 6.99
CA ILE A 53 10.98 10.38 7.67
C ILE A 53 12.18 11.03 6.97
N ARG A 54 11.90 11.84 5.96
CA ARG A 54 12.93 12.43 5.08
C ARG A 54 14.01 13.22 5.81
N SER A 55 13.65 13.97 6.85
CA SER A 55 14.62 14.79 7.60
C SER A 55 15.68 13.94 8.30
N GLU A 56 15.31 12.72 8.72
CA GLU A 56 16.17 11.81 9.45
C GLU A 56 16.88 10.80 8.53
N GLY A 57 16.32 10.53 7.35
CA GLY A 57 16.81 9.49 6.44
C GLY A 57 16.51 8.08 6.96
N ILE A 58 15.40 7.92 7.70
CA ILE A 58 14.93 6.65 8.24
C ILE A 58 13.51 6.37 7.74
N ALA A 59 13.16 5.10 7.58
CA ALA A 59 11.80 4.68 7.25
C ALA A 59 11.28 3.63 8.24
N PHE A 60 9.99 3.72 8.54
CA PHE A 60 9.25 2.72 9.28
C PHE A 60 8.61 1.74 8.30
N VAL A 61 8.61 0.46 8.65
CA VAL A 61 8.09 -0.62 7.79
C VAL A 61 7.14 -1.48 8.61
N THR A 62 5.94 -1.73 8.11
CA THR A 62 4.98 -2.68 8.69
C THR A 62 5.28 -4.10 8.21
N SER A 63 5.13 -5.09 9.08
CA SER A 63 5.41 -6.50 8.76
C SER A 63 4.45 -7.40 9.52
N GLY A 64 4.15 -8.56 8.95
CA GLY A 64 3.29 -9.55 9.57
C GLY A 64 1.80 -9.23 9.42
N LEU A 65 1.40 -8.59 8.32
CA LEU A 65 0.00 -8.37 7.99
C LEU A 65 -0.76 -9.70 7.90
N VAL A 66 -1.88 -9.78 8.60
CA VAL A 66 -2.90 -10.82 8.49
C VAL A 66 -4.20 -10.13 8.10
N PHE A 67 -4.58 -10.26 6.83
CA PHE A 67 -5.75 -9.58 6.29
C PHE A 67 -6.59 -10.56 5.47
N MET A 68 -7.74 -10.98 6.01
CA MET A 68 -8.59 -12.02 5.41
C MET A 68 -7.84 -13.31 5.04
N GLN A 69 -6.86 -13.70 5.84
CA GLN A 69 -6.05 -14.90 5.61
C GLN A 69 -6.02 -15.71 6.89
N HIS A 70 -7.07 -16.50 7.14
CA HIS A 70 -7.20 -17.24 8.42
C HIS A 70 -6.03 -18.21 8.66
N GLN A 71 -5.35 -18.63 7.60
CA GLN A 71 -4.19 -19.54 7.68
C GLN A 71 -2.93 -18.87 8.25
N ARG A 72 -2.91 -17.53 8.39
CA ARG A 72 -1.76 -16.77 8.88
C ARG A 72 -1.92 -16.24 10.31
N LYS A 73 -2.90 -16.75 11.08
CA LYS A 73 -3.15 -16.32 12.48
C LYS A 73 -1.93 -16.41 13.40
N ASP A 74 -0.95 -17.28 13.11
CA ASP A 74 0.28 -17.41 13.91
C ASP A 74 1.39 -16.42 13.53
N VAL A 75 1.15 -15.52 12.56
CA VAL A 75 2.11 -14.49 12.17
C VAL A 75 2.07 -13.36 13.18
N GLU A 76 3.22 -13.05 13.79
CA GLU A 76 3.36 -11.91 14.69
C GLU A 76 3.58 -10.62 13.89
N GLY A 77 2.69 -9.64 14.06
CA GLY A 77 2.86 -8.31 13.47
C GLY A 77 3.93 -7.49 14.19
N LYS A 78 4.74 -6.78 13.40
CA LYS A 78 5.94 -6.08 13.86
C LYS A 78 6.13 -4.77 13.11
N MET A 79 6.84 -3.85 13.76
CA MET A 79 7.34 -2.62 13.15
C MET A 79 8.86 -2.71 13.00
N PHE A 80 9.38 -2.25 11.87
CA PHE A 80 10.81 -2.19 11.61
C PHE A 80 11.26 -0.76 11.30
N LEU A 81 12.52 -0.45 11.61
CA LEU A 81 13.20 0.78 11.25
C LEU A 81 14.31 0.48 10.25
N TYR A 82 14.25 1.12 9.10
CA TYR A 82 15.30 1.10 8.08
C TYR A 82 16.03 2.44 8.05
N ASP A 83 17.37 2.40 8.11
CA ASP A 83 18.22 3.60 7.99
C ASP A 83 18.87 3.63 6.61
N PHE A 84 18.63 4.68 5.82
CA PHE A 84 19.20 4.84 4.48
C PHE A 84 20.69 5.24 4.50
N LYS A 85 21.27 5.55 5.67
CA LYS A 85 22.68 5.88 5.85
C LYS A 85 23.54 4.65 6.18
N GLN A 86 22.94 3.46 6.14
CA GLN A 86 23.66 2.19 6.28
C GLN A 86 24.72 2.01 5.18
N GLN A 87 25.82 1.35 5.52
CA GLN A 87 26.92 1.10 4.59
C GLN A 87 26.55 0.00 3.57
N LEU A 88 26.48 0.36 2.29
CA LEU A 88 26.00 -0.49 1.18
C LEU A 88 26.87 -1.72 0.83
N GLY A 89 27.99 -1.93 1.54
CA GLY A 89 28.86 -3.11 1.41
C GLY A 89 28.59 -4.20 2.45
N ASN A 90 27.83 -3.89 3.50
CA ASN A 90 27.43 -4.86 4.52
C ASN A 90 26.04 -5.43 4.21
N GLN A 91 25.67 -6.48 4.94
CA GLN A 91 24.32 -7.00 4.93
C GLN A 91 23.35 -5.92 5.43
N LEU A 92 22.52 -5.38 4.53
CA LEU A 92 21.52 -4.37 4.87
C LEU A 92 20.49 -4.96 5.83
N LYS A 93 20.08 -4.16 6.83
CA LYS A 93 19.14 -4.63 7.85
C LYS A 93 18.10 -3.56 8.19
N ALA A 94 16.85 -3.97 8.32
CA ALA A 94 15.83 -3.23 9.02
C ALA A 94 15.75 -3.77 10.46
N LYS A 95 15.80 -2.88 11.45
CA LYS A 95 15.82 -3.23 12.87
C LYS A 95 14.39 -3.32 13.40
N GLU A 96 14.01 -4.45 13.97
CA GLU A 96 12.75 -4.58 14.70
C GLU A 96 12.67 -3.56 15.84
N LEU A 97 11.55 -2.86 15.94
CA LEU A 97 11.26 -1.88 16.97
C LEU A 97 10.42 -2.54 18.07
N PRO A 98 10.92 -2.60 19.32
CA PRO A 98 10.09 -3.00 20.46
C PRO A 98 8.93 -2.02 20.63
N ILE A 99 7.73 -2.55 20.90
CA ILE A 99 6.57 -1.75 21.25
C ILE A 99 6.41 -1.78 22.78
N LYS A 100 6.33 -0.59 23.38
CA LYS A 100 6.14 -0.37 24.82
C LYS A 100 4.72 0.13 25.07
N GLY A 101 4.07 -0.39 26.10
CA GLY A 101 2.77 0.07 26.57
C GLY A 101 1.99 -1.07 27.20
N ASP A 102 1.66 -0.96 28.48
CA ASP A 102 1.07 -2.06 29.25
C ASP A 102 -0.31 -2.50 28.73
N SER A 103 -1.00 -1.61 28.02
CA SER A 103 -2.32 -1.85 27.42
C SER A 103 -2.27 -2.27 25.95
N PHE A 104 -1.08 -2.36 25.34
CA PHE A 104 -0.97 -2.72 23.94
C PHE A 104 -1.06 -4.25 23.76
N ASP A 105 -2.02 -4.69 22.96
CA ASP A 105 -2.22 -6.10 22.67
C ASP A 105 -1.38 -6.53 21.46
N GLN A 106 -0.13 -6.92 21.73
CA GLN A 106 0.80 -7.42 20.72
C GLN A 106 0.31 -8.72 20.04
N GLY A 107 -0.55 -9.50 20.70
CA GLY A 107 -1.09 -10.75 20.14
C GLY A 107 -2.12 -10.53 19.03
N ASN A 108 -2.80 -9.37 19.06
CA ASN A 108 -3.79 -8.94 18.07
C ASN A 108 -3.29 -7.79 17.18
N PHE A 109 -1.96 -7.68 17.03
CA PHE A 109 -1.35 -6.66 16.20
C PHE A 109 -0.94 -7.24 14.86
N HIS A 110 -1.66 -6.87 13.80
CA HIS A 110 -1.38 -7.17 12.39
C HIS A 110 -1.35 -5.85 11.60
N PRO A 111 -0.20 -5.15 11.56
CA PRO A 111 -0.11 -3.83 10.98
C PRO A 111 -0.21 -3.84 9.45
N HIS A 112 -0.92 -2.86 8.91
CA HIS A 112 -1.16 -2.68 7.47
C HIS A 112 -0.54 -1.36 6.99
N GLY A 113 -1.31 -0.44 6.40
CA GLY A 113 -0.83 0.88 6.03
C GLY A 113 -0.45 1.75 7.23
N LEU A 114 0.53 2.63 7.04
CA LEU A 114 1.00 3.55 8.06
C LEU A 114 1.27 4.96 7.54
N SER A 115 1.16 5.95 8.42
CA SER A 115 1.64 7.30 8.15
C SER A 115 2.18 7.98 9.39
N HIS A 116 2.82 9.14 9.21
CA HIS A 116 3.42 9.89 10.31
C HIS A 116 2.96 11.35 10.37
N TRP A 117 3.00 11.91 11.58
CA TRP A 117 3.00 13.35 11.79
C TRP A 117 3.97 13.73 12.90
N ILE A 118 4.62 14.90 12.79
CA ILE A 118 5.51 15.39 13.84
C ILE A 118 4.70 16.21 14.84
N VAL A 119 4.61 15.74 16.09
CA VAL A 119 3.90 16.41 17.18
C VAL A 119 4.91 16.84 18.23
N ASN A 120 5.09 18.15 18.41
CA ASN A 120 6.05 18.72 19.37
C ASN A 120 7.48 18.16 19.21
N GLY A 121 7.93 17.95 17.97
CA GLY A 121 9.25 17.40 17.65
C GLY A 121 9.37 15.88 17.79
N VAL A 122 8.28 15.19 18.13
CA VAL A 122 8.22 13.72 18.22
C VAL A 122 7.56 13.16 16.97
N ILE A 123 8.16 12.15 16.36
CA ILE A 123 7.54 11.38 15.28
C ILE A 123 6.42 10.53 15.87
N THR A 124 5.18 10.86 15.51
CA THR A 124 3.99 10.09 15.84
C THR A 124 3.59 9.27 14.64
N LEU A 125 3.46 7.96 14.80
CA LEU A 125 2.98 7.05 13.77
C LEU A 125 1.50 6.72 13.99
N TYR A 126 0.76 6.67 12.90
CA TYR A 126 -0.60 6.19 12.81
C TYR A 126 -0.55 4.91 11.97
N VAL A 127 -0.84 3.77 12.58
CA VAL A 127 -0.69 2.45 11.94
C VAL A 127 -2.04 1.77 11.95
N ILE A 128 -2.53 1.37 10.77
CA ILE A 128 -3.74 0.56 10.66
C ILE A 128 -3.44 -0.83 11.25
N ASN A 129 -4.36 -1.34 12.06
CA ASN A 129 -4.30 -2.66 12.66
C ASN A 129 -5.58 -3.45 12.37
N HIS A 130 -5.41 -4.75 12.14
CA HIS A 130 -6.49 -5.72 12.05
C HIS A 130 -6.32 -6.75 13.16
N ASP A 131 -7.31 -6.95 14.04
CA ASP A 131 -7.22 -8.00 15.07
C ASP A 131 -7.58 -9.39 14.49
N ASP A 132 -7.41 -10.45 15.29
CA ASP A 132 -7.72 -11.83 14.88
C ASP A 132 -9.21 -12.10 14.63
N ASP A 133 -10.08 -11.22 15.13
CA ASP A 133 -11.53 -11.19 14.93
C ASP A 133 -11.92 -10.33 13.70
N PHE A 134 -10.93 -9.82 12.95
CA PHE A 134 -11.09 -8.91 11.83
C PHE A 134 -11.79 -7.59 12.18
N LYS A 135 -11.62 -7.11 13.41
CA LYS A 135 -11.92 -5.71 13.80
C LYS A 135 -10.74 -4.82 13.51
N HIS A 136 -11.00 -3.53 13.39
CA HIS A 136 -10.03 -2.58 12.84
C HIS A 136 -9.82 -1.40 13.76
N SER A 137 -8.57 -0.98 13.86
CA SER A 137 -8.16 0.21 14.62
C SER A 137 -7.04 0.96 13.92
N VAL A 138 -6.84 2.21 14.33
CA VAL A 138 -5.61 2.95 14.08
C VAL A 138 -4.85 3.04 15.39
N GLU A 139 -3.70 2.39 15.45
CA GLU A 139 -2.78 2.42 16.58
C GLU A 139 -1.87 3.64 16.48
N VAL A 140 -1.83 4.42 17.56
CA VAL A 140 -1.02 5.65 17.63
C VAL A 140 0.21 5.38 18.47
N PHE A 141 1.39 5.52 17.86
CA PHE A 141 2.68 5.32 18.52
C PHE A 141 3.49 6.61 18.52
N ALA A 142 4.23 6.87 19.60
CA ALA A 142 5.31 7.86 19.59
C ALA A 142 6.65 7.14 19.45
N PHE A 143 7.50 7.60 18.54
CA PHE A 143 8.86 7.09 18.42
C PHE A 143 9.74 7.59 19.58
N ASP A 144 10.39 6.65 20.27
CA ASP A 144 11.39 6.92 21.31
C ASP A 144 12.79 6.84 20.69
N PRO A 145 13.45 7.97 20.40
CA PRO A 145 14.78 7.95 19.79
C PRO A 145 15.89 7.57 20.80
N THR A 146 15.62 7.58 22.11
CA THR A 146 16.64 7.30 23.15
C THR A 146 17.00 5.81 23.21
N GLY A 147 16.08 4.96 22.79
CA GLY A 147 16.33 3.57 22.41
C GLY A 147 15.24 3.19 21.42
N PRO A 148 15.58 2.92 20.13
CA PRO A 148 14.63 2.90 19.03
C PRO A 148 13.52 1.90 19.32
N ALA A 149 12.39 2.43 19.77
CA ALA A 149 11.21 1.72 20.23
C ALA A 149 10.00 2.60 19.96
N LEU A 150 8.82 1.97 19.92
CA LEU A 150 7.56 2.64 19.78
C LEU A 150 6.85 2.64 21.12
N VAL A 151 6.36 3.79 21.57
CA VAL A 151 5.53 3.89 22.77
C VAL A 151 4.08 4.01 22.32
N HIS A 152 3.28 2.99 22.56
CA HIS A 152 1.85 3.01 22.29
C HIS A 152 1.16 4.10 23.12
N LYS A 153 0.29 4.87 22.47
CA LYS A 153 -0.43 5.99 23.09
C LYS A 153 -1.92 5.74 23.20
N LYS A 154 -2.52 5.22 22.13
CA LYS A 154 -3.96 4.95 22.06
C LYS A 154 -4.29 4.09 20.83
N SER A 155 -5.40 3.38 20.92
CA SER A 155 -6.05 2.69 19.82
C SER A 155 -7.30 3.46 19.45
N LEU A 156 -7.44 3.86 18.19
CA LEU A 156 -8.62 4.56 17.68
C LEU A 156 -9.50 3.58 16.91
N THR A 157 -10.75 3.42 17.34
CA THR A 157 -11.75 2.63 16.63
C THR A 157 -12.92 3.51 16.23
N HIS A 158 -13.51 3.25 15.06
CA HIS A 158 -14.68 3.99 14.61
C HIS A 158 -15.49 3.14 13.61
N PRO A 159 -16.84 3.23 13.60
CA PRO A 159 -17.67 2.48 12.66
C PRO A 159 -17.40 2.76 11.17
N SER A 160 -16.73 3.87 10.85
CA SER A 160 -16.33 4.20 9.47
C SER A 160 -15.02 3.54 9.04
N PHE A 161 -14.28 2.91 9.95
CA PHE A 161 -13.11 2.09 9.65
C PHE A 161 -13.59 0.68 9.30
N VAL A 162 -14.34 0.58 8.20
CA VAL A 162 -15.05 -0.63 7.78
C VAL A 162 -14.08 -1.72 7.34
N ARG A 163 -13.03 -1.32 6.62
CA ARG A 163 -11.97 -2.19 6.13
C ARG A 163 -10.75 -1.37 5.69
N PRO A 164 -10.11 -0.67 6.64
CA PRO A 164 -9.06 0.28 6.33
C PRO A 164 -7.87 -0.44 5.69
N ASN A 165 -7.34 0.11 4.61
CA ASN A 165 -6.22 -0.47 3.88
C ASN A 165 -4.98 0.40 4.06
N ASN A 166 -5.07 1.67 3.65
CA ASN A 166 -4.00 2.64 3.81
C ASN A 166 -4.47 3.94 4.48
N ILE A 167 -3.51 4.73 4.98
CA ILE A 167 -3.73 5.95 5.77
C ILE A 167 -2.72 7.02 5.38
N VAL A 168 -3.15 8.29 5.33
CA VAL A 168 -2.23 9.42 5.24
C VAL A 168 -2.56 10.46 6.30
N ALA A 169 -1.56 10.86 7.09
CA ALA A 169 -1.72 11.93 8.06
C ALA A 169 -1.77 13.30 7.35
N VAL A 170 -2.74 14.13 7.74
CA VAL A 170 -2.93 15.49 7.22
C VAL A 170 -2.82 16.56 8.32
N GLY A 171 -2.61 16.13 9.56
CA GLY A 171 -2.41 16.98 10.72
C GLY A 171 -2.21 16.17 12.00
N PRO A 172 -2.01 16.84 13.17
CA PRO A 172 -1.96 16.16 14.45
C PRO A 172 -3.29 15.47 14.75
N ASP A 173 -3.27 14.14 14.86
CA ASP A 173 -4.45 13.28 15.05
C ASP A 173 -5.51 13.45 13.94
N GLN A 174 -5.10 13.90 12.76
CA GLN A 174 -5.96 14.08 11.59
C GLN A 174 -5.39 13.27 10.44
N PHE A 175 -6.23 12.42 9.83
CA PHE A 175 -5.79 11.51 8.78
C PHE A 175 -6.92 11.14 7.84
N ILE A 176 -6.57 10.71 6.64
CA ILE A 176 -7.49 10.19 5.64
C ILE A 176 -7.18 8.70 5.46
N ILE A 177 -8.22 7.87 5.46
CA ILE A 177 -8.14 6.42 5.31
C ILE A 177 -8.88 5.98 4.06
N THR A 178 -8.31 5.02 3.35
CA THR A 178 -9.01 4.23 2.33
C THR A 178 -9.59 2.98 2.97
N ASN A 179 -10.89 2.74 2.80
CA ASN A 179 -11.48 1.44 3.04
C ASN A 179 -11.60 0.70 1.71
N ASP A 180 -10.88 -0.40 1.55
CA ASP A 180 -10.77 -1.09 0.26
C ASP A 180 -12.03 -1.90 -0.14
N GLY A 181 -13.03 -1.97 0.74
CA GLY A 181 -14.33 -2.55 0.45
C GLY A 181 -15.17 -2.78 1.69
N VAL A 182 -16.14 -3.71 1.61
CA VAL A 182 -17.13 -3.92 2.69
C VAL A 182 -17.20 -5.36 3.19
N ALA A 183 -16.76 -6.33 2.40
CA ALA A 183 -16.71 -7.73 2.81
C ALA A 183 -15.88 -7.93 4.08
N GLN A 184 -16.37 -8.79 4.98
CA GLN A 184 -15.81 -9.06 6.31
C GLN A 184 -15.28 -10.50 6.43
N THR A 185 -15.36 -11.28 5.36
CA THR A 185 -14.91 -12.68 5.32
C THR A 185 -14.27 -12.99 3.99
N GLU A 186 -13.39 -13.99 3.95
CA GLU A 186 -12.75 -14.48 2.71
C GLU A 186 -13.77 -14.79 1.60
N LEU A 187 -14.87 -15.48 1.95
CA LEU A 187 -15.90 -15.85 0.99
C LEU A 187 -16.62 -14.62 0.41
N THR A 188 -16.97 -13.65 1.26
CA THR A 188 -17.65 -12.44 0.78
C THR A 188 -16.70 -11.54 -0.01
N ASN A 189 -15.41 -11.52 0.34
CA ASN A 189 -14.39 -10.80 -0.41
C ASN A 189 -14.17 -11.40 -1.80
N PHE A 190 -14.13 -12.73 -1.92
CA PHE A 190 -14.08 -13.40 -3.21
C PHE A 190 -15.22 -12.95 -4.14
N PHE A 191 -16.46 -12.90 -3.64
CA PHE A 191 -17.59 -12.42 -4.43
C PHE A 191 -17.55 -10.92 -4.71
N GLU A 192 -17.06 -10.11 -3.76
CA GLU A 192 -16.86 -8.66 -3.93
C GLU A 192 -15.88 -8.37 -5.07
N ILE A 193 -14.73 -9.04 -5.09
CA ILE A 193 -13.73 -8.96 -6.16
C ILE A 193 -14.31 -9.48 -7.49
N LEU A 194 -14.91 -10.67 -7.49
CA LEU A 194 -15.43 -11.30 -8.71
C LEU A 194 -16.53 -10.48 -9.38
N SER A 195 -17.40 -9.85 -8.59
CA SER A 195 -18.48 -9.00 -9.10
C SER A 195 -18.00 -7.62 -9.56
N GLY A 196 -16.77 -7.22 -9.19
CA GLY A 196 -16.28 -5.86 -9.37
C GLY A 196 -17.07 -4.84 -8.56
N TYR A 197 -17.67 -5.25 -7.44
CA TYR A 197 -18.45 -4.37 -6.59
C TYR A 197 -17.59 -3.21 -6.07
N ARG A 198 -18.09 -1.98 -6.21
CA ARG A 198 -17.37 -0.75 -5.84
C ARG A 198 -17.83 -0.26 -4.47
N GLY A 199 -17.61 -1.09 -3.45
CA GLY A 199 -18.00 -0.81 -2.06
C GLY A 199 -17.02 0.08 -1.29
N GLY A 200 -15.85 0.37 -1.86
CA GLY A 200 -14.79 1.10 -1.19
C GLY A 200 -15.15 2.57 -0.92
N THR A 201 -14.60 3.09 0.18
CA THR A 201 -14.82 4.46 0.64
C THR A 201 -13.51 5.13 1.02
N VAL A 202 -13.52 6.45 1.10
CA VAL A 202 -12.41 7.24 1.66
C VAL A 202 -12.98 8.12 2.75
N VAL A 203 -12.36 8.08 3.93
CA VAL A 203 -12.87 8.75 5.13
C VAL A 203 -11.80 9.65 5.73
N TYR A 204 -12.17 10.87 6.06
CA TYR A 204 -11.34 11.82 6.80
C TYR A 204 -11.71 11.77 8.28
N TRP A 205 -10.73 11.56 9.14
CA TRP A 205 -10.83 11.71 10.58
C TRP A 205 -10.28 13.07 10.99
N ASP A 206 -11.12 13.93 11.55
CA ASP A 206 -10.75 15.32 11.90
C ASP A 206 -10.14 15.48 13.31
N GLY A 207 -9.87 14.36 13.99
CA GLY A 207 -9.45 14.31 15.40
C GLY A 207 -10.60 14.01 16.36
N LYS A 208 -11.85 14.13 15.91
CA LYS A 208 -13.05 13.96 16.74
C LYS A 208 -14.15 13.16 16.05
N GLU A 209 -14.42 13.47 14.78
CA GLU A 209 -15.49 12.91 13.97
C GLU A 209 -14.95 12.44 12.62
N SER A 210 -15.65 11.46 12.03
CA SER A 210 -15.33 10.95 10.70
C SER A 210 -16.25 11.57 9.63
N HIS A 211 -15.66 11.97 8.51
CA HIS A 211 -16.32 12.56 7.35
C HIS A 211 -16.02 11.71 6.12
N GLN A 212 -17.04 11.19 5.45
CA GLN A 212 -16.82 10.43 4.21
C GLN A 212 -16.51 11.39 3.06
N LEU A 213 -15.30 11.27 2.49
CA LEU A 213 -14.85 12.08 1.35
C LEU A 213 -15.32 11.48 0.02
N LEU A 214 -15.22 10.15 -0.11
CA LEU A 214 -15.56 9.40 -1.32
C LEU A 214 -16.28 8.10 -0.98
N SER A 215 -17.11 7.64 -1.90
CA SER A 215 -17.74 6.32 -1.90
C SER A 215 -17.86 5.79 -3.32
N GLY A 216 -18.19 4.51 -3.48
CA GLY A 216 -18.35 3.94 -4.80
C GLY A 216 -17.03 3.64 -5.50
N MET A 217 -15.94 3.47 -4.74
CA MET A 217 -14.62 3.13 -5.27
C MET A 217 -14.43 1.61 -5.34
N GLY A 218 -13.79 1.14 -6.40
CA GLY A 218 -13.42 -0.25 -6.63
C GLY A 218 -12.08 -0.57 -5.99
N SER A 219 -12.10 -0.85 -4.69
CA SER A 219 -10.91 -1.14 -3.90
C SER A 219 -9.88 -0.01 -3.93
N PRO A 220 -10.19 1.15 -3.31
CA PRO A 220 -9.18 2.17 -3.04
C PRO A 220 -8.15 1.60 -2.06
N ASN A 221 -6.88 1.78 -2.36
CA ASN A 221 -5.78 1.14 -1.64
C ASN A 221 -4.81 2.23 -1.14
N GLY A 222 -3.62 2.37 -1.73
CA GLY A 222 -2.67 3.42 -1.41
C GLY A 222 -3.23 4.85 -1.51
N ILE A 223 -2.81 5.69 -0.57
CA ILE A 223 -3.20 7.10 -0.49
C ILE A 223 -1.99 7.97 -0.16
N ALA A 224 -1.88 9.14 -0.81
CA ALA A 224 -0.80 10.09 -0.54
C ALA A 224 -1.31 11.54 -0.56
N TYR A 225 -0.72 12.41 0.28
CA TYR A 225 -1.12 13.80 0.43
C TYR A 225 0.06 14.75 0.19
N ASP A 226 -0.11 15.67 -0.77
CA ASP A 226 0.80 16.80 -0.98
C ASP A 226 0.27 18.00 -0.17
N SER A 227 0.84 18.22 1.01
CA SER A 227 0.49 19.34 1.88
C SER A 227 0.84 20.71 1.30
N SER A 228 1.83 20.79 0.42
CA SER A 228 2.27 22.05 -0.19
C SER A 228 1.30 22.56 -1.26
N LYS A 229 0.62 21.63 -1.94
CA LYS A 229 -0.33 21.93 -3.04
C LYS A 229 -1.77 21.56 -2.73
N ASN A 230 -2.01 21.01 -1.54
CA ASN A 230 -3.28 20.50 -1.07
C ASN A 230 -3.92 19.49 -2.04
N LYS A 231 -3.13 18.49 -2.46
CA LYS A 231 -3.55 17.45 -3.42
C LYS A 231 -3.58 16.09 -2.75
N LEU A 232 -4.60 15.30 -3.10
CA LEU A 232 -4.74 13.92 -2.64
C LEU A 232 -4.61 12.96 -3.83
N PHE A 233 -3.86 11.88 -3.65
CA PHE A 233 -3.69 10.83 -4.63
C PHE A 233 -4.17 9.50 -4.07
N ILE A 234 -4.91 8.72 -4.87
CA ILE A 234 -5.45 7.42 -4.46
C ILE A 234 -5.28 6.42 -5.59
N SER A 235 -4.71 5.25 -5.32
CA SER A 235 -4.75 4.10 -6.24
C SER A 235 -6.08 3.35 -6.10
N GLU A 236 -6.68 2.98 -7.24
CA GLU A 236 -7.90 2.17 -7.30
C GLU A 236 -7.59 0.84 -8.00
N VAL A 237 -7.53 -0.23 -7.22
CA VAL A 237 -7.04 -1.56 -7.64
C VAL A 237 -7.91 -2.16 -8.75
N HIS A 238 -9.24 -2.14 -8.60
CA HIS A 238 -10.14 -2.77 -9.59
C HIS A 238 -10.11 -2.08 -10.95
N THR A 239 -9.91 -0.76 -10.97
CA THR A 239 -9.91 0.02 -12.22
C THR A 239 -8.50 0.27 -12.77
N ARG A 240 -7.45 -0.11 -12.02
CA ARG A 240 -6.03 0.06 -12.37
C ARG A 240 -5.69 1.52 -12.64
N LYS A 241 -6.17 2.41 -11.78
CA LYS A 241 -6.04 3.87 -11.94
C LYS A 241 -5.39 4.52 -10.74
N LEU A 242 -4.65 5.59 -11.03
CA LEU A 242 -4.26 6.59 -10.04
C LEU A 242 -5.16 7.81 -10.22
N HIS A 243 -5.81 8.23 -9.14
CA HIS A 243 -6.68 9.41 -9.12
C HIS A 243 -5.97 10.56 -8.43
N ALA A 244 -6.07 11.76 -9.00
CA ALA A 244 -5.64 13.00 -8.37
C ALA A 244 -6.87 13.84 -8.00
N TYR A 245 -6.89 14.39 -6.80
CA TYR A 245 -7.98 15.21 -6.27
C TYR A 245 -7.47 16.53 -5.69
N ASP A 246 -8.31 17.55 -5.80
CA ASP A 246 -8.26 18.72 -4.93
C ASP A 246 -8.99 18.42 -3.62
N ILE A 247 -8.38 18.80 -2.49
CA ILE A 247 -9.11 18.91 -1.22
C ILE A 247 -9.78 20.28 -1.19
N ASN A 248 -11.11 20.29 -1.07
CA ASN A 248 -11.90 21.53 -1.06
C ASN A 248 -11.68 22.31 0.24
N LYS A 249 -12.06 23.60 0.25
CA LYS A 249 -11.83 24.51 1.38
C LYS A 249 -12.46 24.07 2.71
N ASP A 250 -13.46 23.20 2.68
CA ASP A 250 -14.11 22.65 3.87
C ASP A 250 -13.29 21.53 4.54
N ASN A 251 -12.22 21.06 3.88
CA ASN A 251 -11.42 19.88 4.23
C ASN A 251 -12.25 18.58 4.39
N LYS A 252 -13.50 18.59 3.92
CA LYS A 252 -14.50 17.52 4.12
C LYS A 252 -15.10 17.05 2.80
N SER A 253 -14.65 17.61 1.69
CA SER A 253 -14.98 17.17 0.35
C SER A 253 -13.76 17.25 -0.56
N VAL A 254 -13.76 16.42 -1.60
CA VAL A 254 -12.71 16.38 -2.62
C VAL A 254 -13.29 16.51 -4.02
N SER A 255 -12.51 17.06 -4.95
CA SER A 255 -12.89 17.25 -6.35
C SER A 255 -11.90 16.51 -7.25
N LEU A 256 -12.40 15.60 -8.10
CA LEU A 256 -11.54 14.84 -9.01
C LEU A 256 -10.92 15.75 -10.07
N LEU A 257 -9.59 15.71 -10.20
CA LEU A 257 -8.83 16.43 -11.22
C LEU A 257 -8.60 15.56 -12.45
N SER A 258 -8.11 14.34 -12.25
CA SER A 258 -7.83 13.39 -13.31
C SER A 258 -7.77 11.96 -12.81
N SER A 259 -7.77 11.02 -13.75
CA SER A 259 -7.54 9.60 -13.49
C SER A 259 -6.61 9.04 -14.55
N VAL A 260 -5.48 8.52 -14.12
CA VAL A 260 -4.40 8.01 -14.98
C VAL A 260 -4.48 6.50 -15.00
N ASN A 261 -4.54 5.89 -16.19
CA ASN A 261 -4.49 4.43 -16.31
C ASN A 261 -3.07 3.95 -16.04
N LEU A 262 -2.91 3.08 -15.04
CA LEU A 262 -1.61 2.49 -14.67
C LEU A 262 -1.32 1.21 -15.45
N TYR A 263 -2.35 0.58 -16.01
CA TYR A 263 -2.29 -0.71 -16.73
C TYR A 263 -1.76 -1.89 -15.88
N SER A 264 -1.48 -1.66 -14.61
CA SER A 264 -1.04 -2.59 -13.58
C SER A 264 -1.92 -2.42 -12.35
N VAL A 265 -2.00 -3.44 -11.49
CA VAL A 265 -2.68 -3.31 -10.19
C VAL A 265 -1.68 -2.69 -9.23
N CYS A 266 -1.78 -1.38 -9.01
CA CYS A 266 -0.90 -0.67 -8.09
C CYS A 266 -1.52 -0.53 -6.71
N ASP A 267 -0.68 -0.66 -5.70
CA ASP A 267 -1.03 -0.89 -4.30
C ASP A 267 -0.76 0.42 -3.53
N ASN A 268 0.20 0.47 -2.59
CA ASN A 268 0.50 1.65 -1.79
C ASN A 268 1.21 2.77 -2.58
N LEU A 269 1.09 4.02 -2.09
CA LEU A 269 1.60 5.21 -2.75
C LEU A 269 2.71 5.90 -1.96
N PHE A 270 3.70 6.41 -2.68
CA PHE A 270 4.75 7.26 -2.13
C PHE A 270 4.85 8.57 -2.90
N LEU A 271 4.75 9.69 -2.18
CA LEU A 271 4.89 11.02 -2.76
C LEU A 271 6.33 11.53 -2.62
N ALA A 272 7.01 11.71 -3.76
CA ALA A 272 8.35 12.29 -3.82
C ALA A 272 8.34 13.83 -3.69
N PRO A 273 9.45 14.46 -3.28
CA PRO A 273 9.52 15.91 -3.10
C PRO A 273 9.27 16.72 -4.38
N ASP A 274 9.53 16.15 -5.55
CA ASP A 274 9.24 16.80 -6.84
C ASP A 274 7.76 16.73 -7.25
N GLY A 275 6.92 16.11 -6.41
CA GLY A 275 5.49 15.90 -6.64
C GLY A 275 5.17 14.65 -7.47
N SER A 276 6.17 13.83 -7.82
CA SER A 276 5.93 12.54 -8.46
C SER A 276 5.33 11.55 -7.46
N VAL A 277 4.38 10.76 -7.93
CA VAL A 277 3.75 9.68 -7.15
C VAL A 277 4.31 8.36 -7.62
N TYR A 278 4.85 7.57 -6.71
CA TYR A 278 5.34 6.22 -6.97
C TYR A 278 4.41 5.18 -6.34
N SER A 279 4.42 3.97 -6.88
CA SER A 279 3.67 2.85 -6.31
C SER A 279 4.35 1.52 -6.59
N GLY A 280 4.24 0.59 -5.63
CA GLY A 280 4.50 -0.82 -5.89
C GLY A 280 3.27 -1.43 -6.58
N CYS A 281 3.50 -2.26 -7.58
CA CYS A 281 2.42 -2.80 -8.41
C CYS A 281 2.58 -4.29 -8.71
N HIS A 282 1.47 -4.90 -9.08
CA HIS A 282 1.26 -6.28 -9.43
C HIS A 282 0.90 -6.38 -10.93
N PRO A 283 1.89 -6.53 -11.82
CA PRO A 283 1.66 -6.49 -13.27
C PRO A 283 0.98 -7.74 -13.81
N LEU A 284 1.07 -8.87 -13.08
CA LEU A 284 0.44 -10.14 -13.41
C LEU A 284 -0.45 -10.60 -12.23
N LEU A 285 -1.74 -10.28 -12.31
CA LEU A 285 -2.67 -10.53 -11.20
C LEU A 285 -2.84 -12.03 -10.89
N PHE A 286 -2.74 -12.93 -11.90
CA PHE A 286 -2.82 -14.38 -11.65
C PHE A 286 -1.68 -14.91 -10.78
N GLU A 287 -0.45 -14.40 -10.96
CA GLU A 287 0.71 -14.78 -10.13
C GLU A 287 0.55 -14.23 -8.72
N THR A 288 0.07 -12.99 -8.63
CA THR A 288 -0.19 -12.28 -7.37
C THR A 288 -1.23 -13.00 -6.54
N ALA A 289 -2.37 -13.37 -7.14
CA ALA A 289 -3.43 -14.12 -6.48
C ALA A 289 -2.92 -15.46 -5.93
N LYS A 290 -2.02 -16.14 -6.66
CA LYS A 290 -1.39 -17.38 -6.19
C LYS A 290 -0.41 -17.15 -5.05
N SER A 291 0.48 -16.17 -5.18
CA SER A 291 1.54 -15.88 -4.21
C SER A 291 1.01 -15.31 -2.89
N ILE A 292 0.04 -14.40 -2.95
CA ILE A 292 -0.59 -13.80 -1.76
C ILE A 292 -1.64 -14.74 -1.15
N GLY A 293 -2.27 -15.60 -1.96
CA GLY A 293 -3.20 -16.63 -1.46
C GLY A 293 -2.54 -17.64 -0.53
N ASP A 294 -1.24 -17.87 -0.69
CA ASP A 294 -0.41 -18.66 0.24
C ASP A 294 1.00 -18.04 0.34
N CYS A 295 1.13 -17.09 1.27
CA CYS A 295 2.36 -16.33 1.49
C CYS A 295 3.56 -17.17 1.96
N ASP A 296 3.32 -18.39 2.45
CA ASP A 296 4.37 -19.31 2.89
C ASP A 296 4.75 -20.33 1.79
N SER A 297 4.04 -20.35 0.67
CA SER A 297 4.42 -21.15 -0.49
C SER A 297 5.64 -20.59 -1.24
N GLU A 298 6.21 -21.46 -2.07
CA GLU A 298 7.25 -21.15 -3.05
C GLU A 298 6.72 -20.36 -4.27
N ALA A 299 5.42 -20.04 -4.32
CA ALA A 299 4.86 -19.27 -5.42
C ALA A 299 5.35 -17.82 -5.35
N THR A 300 6.01 -17.38 -6.41
CA THR A 300 6.40 -15.98 -6.60
C THR A 300 5.36 -15.23 -7.40
N SER A 301 5.32 -13.92 -7.20
CA SER A 301 4.62 -12.97 -8.06
C SER A 301 5.60 -11.93 -8.58
N SER A 302 5.43 -11.53 -9.83
CA SER A 302 6.12 -10.38 -10.38
C SER A 302 5.93 -9.11 -9.53
N SER A 303 6.96 -8.26 -9.59
CA SER A 303 6.99 -6.96 -8.91
C SER A 303 7.29 -5.86 -9.90
N GLN A 304 6.69 -4.69 -9.70
CA GLN A 304 6.83 -3.52 -10.55
C GLN A 304 6.79 -2.26 -9.69
N VAL A 305 7.59 -1.26 -10.04
CA VAL A 305 7.44 0.09 -9.52
C VAL A 305 7.03 0.99 -10.67
N LEU A 306 5.93 1.71 -10.50
CA LEU A 306 5.52 2.76 -11.43
C LEU A 306 5.68 4.12 -10.78
N ARG A 307 6.05 5.12 -11.59
CA ARG A 307 6.03 6.54 -11.23
C ARG A 307 5.07 7.27 -12.15
N ALA A 308 4.23 8.11 -11.56
CA ALA A 308 3.41 9.09 -12.25
C ALA A 308 3.90 10.50 -11.92
N LYS A 309 4.31 11.24 -12.96
CA LYS A 309 4.64 12.66 -12.87
C LYS A 309 3.56 13.49 -13.54
N PHE A 310 2.76 14.18 -12.73
CA PHE A 310 1.69 15.03 -13.21
C PHE A 310 2.22 16.32 -13.86
N ASP A 311 1.48 16.83 -14.83
CA ASP A 311 1.63 18.20 -15.31
C ASP A 311 1.22 19.21 -14.22
N SER A 312 1.47 20.50 -14.48
CA SER A 312 1.23 21.56 -13.49
C SER A 312 -0.24 21.72 -13.09
N ASP A 313 -1.19 21.33 -13.95
CA ASP A 313 -2.63 21.41 -13.68
C ASP A 313 -3.25 20.06 -13.29
N TYR A 314 -2.43 19.01 -13.11
CA TYR A 314 -2.81 17.67 -12.67
C TYR A 314 -3.81 16.97 -13.60
N LYS A 315 -3.92 17.38 -14.86
CA LYS A 315 -4.85 16.77 -15.82
C LYS A 315 -4.26 15.55 -16.52
N THR A 316 -2.95 15.55 -16.71
CA THR A 316 -2.23 14.43 -17.33
C THR A 316 -1.00 14.06 -16.52
N ALA A 317 -0.52 12.83 -16.71
CA ALA A 317 0.73 12.39 -16.10
C ALA A 317 1.57 11.59 -17.11
N VAL A 318 2.88 11.75 -17.00
CA VAL A 318 3.85 10.86 -17.66
C VAL A 318 4.13 9.71 -16.72
N LEU A 319 4.06 8.48 -17.25
CA LEU A 319 4.41 7.27 -16.53
C LEU A 319 5.82 6.80 -16.88
N SER A 320 6.60 6.41 -15.88
CA SER A 320 7.84 5.66 -16.02
C SER A 320 7.81 4.40 -15.16
N GLU A 321 8.65 3.43 -15.52
CA GLU A 321 8.80 2.15 -14.83
C GLU A 321 10.26 2.02 -14.36
N PRO A 322 10.59 2.47 -13.14
CA PRO A 322 11.96 2.41 -12.64
C PRO A 322 12.46 1.00 -12.31
N TYR A 323 11.53 0.06 -12.06
CA TYR A 323 11.85 -1.32 -11.67
C TYR A 323 10.75 -2.28 -12.13
N ALA A 324 11.16 -3.43 -12.66
CA ALA A 324 10.30 -4.60 -12.80
C ALA A 324 11.11 -5.89 -12.73
N ASN A 325 10.56 -6.91 -12.07
CA ASN A 325 11.18 -8.23 -11.98
C ASN A 325 10.13 -9.36 -11.92
N ASP A 326 10.52 -10.54 -12.38
CA ASP A 326 9.74 -11.79 -12.43
C ASP A 326 9.44 -12.44 -11.07
N GLY A 327 9.68 -11.74 -9.96
CA GLY A 327 9.39 -12.22 -8.61
C GLY A 327 10.54 -12.95 -7.93
N LYS A 328 11.65 -13.22 -8.64
CA LYS A 328 12.81 -13.95 -8.08
C LYS A 328 13.66 -13.08 -7.18
N GLU A 329 13.78 -11.78 -7.49
CA GLU A 329 14.52 -10.83 -6.67
C GLU A 329 13.63 -10.27 -5.56
N VAL A 330 12.39 -9.91 -5.88
CA VAL A 330 11.39 -9.48 -4.90
C VAL A 330 10.01 -9.87 -5.41
N SER A 331 9.17 -10.45 -4.55
CA SER A 331 7.90 -11.05 -4.97
C SER A 331 6.71 -10.27 -4.42
N GLY A 332 5.88 -9.74 -5.32
CA GLY A 332 4.65 -9.01 -4.99
C GLY A 332 4.90 -7.67 -4.31
N SER A 333 5.57 -6.74 -4.99
CA SER A 333 5.80 -5.37 -4.49
C SER A 333 4.49 -4.63 -4.21
N SER A 334 4.41 -3.99 -3.03
CA SER A 334 3.24 -3.23 -2.56
C SER A 334 3.55 -1.73 -2.41
N ILE A 335 4.78 -1.37 -2.05
CA ILE A 335 5.19 0.01 -1.80
C ILE A 335 6.61 0.25 -2.27
N VAL A 336 6.96 1.52 -2.45
CA VAL A 336 8.34 1.96 -2.66
C VAL A 336 8.61 3.24 -1.88
N SER A 337 9.84 3.43 -1.40
CA SER A 337 10.33 4.70 -0.86
C SER A 337 11.63 5.10 -1.54
N ILE A 338 11.72 6.37 -1.95
CA ILE A 338 12.91 6.94 -2.58
C ILE A 338 13.57 7.95 -1.63
N TYR A 339 14.85 7.72 -1.32
CA TYR A 339 15.67 8.62 -0.53
C TYR A 339 17.04 8.78 -1.20
N ASP A 340 17.37 10.01 -1.61
CA ASP A 340 18.52 10.31 -2.46
C ASP A 340 18.56 9.37 -3.69
N ASN A 341 19.68 8.68 -3.90
CA ASN A 341 19.87 7.72 -4.99
C ASN A 341 19.59 6.28 -4.53
N GLN A 342 18.62 6.08 -3.65
CA GLN A 342 18.26 4.78 -3.10
C GLN A 342 16.76 4.55 -3.22
N MET A 343 16.39 3.31 -3.53
CA MET A 343 15.01 2.84 -3.67
C MET A 343 14.80 1.66 -2.73
N LEU A 344 13.80 1.75 -1.85
CA LEU A 344 13.41 0.69 -0.93
C LEU A 344 12.04 0.16 -1.34
N ILE A 345 11.94 -1.11 -1.72
CA ILE A 345 10.72 -1.75 -2.23
C ILE A 345 10.21 -2.73 -1.18
N GLY A 346 8.97 -2.50 -0.73
CA GLY A 346 8.24 -3.37 0.18
C GLY A 346 7.33 -4.36 -0.56
N THR A 347 6.87 -5.38 0.15
CA THR A 347 6.01 -6.44 -0.39
C THR A 347 4.90 -6.81 0.57
N VAL A 348 3.77 -7.29 0.07
CA VAL A 348 2.63 -7.68 0.91
C VAL A 348 3.02 -8.76 1.94
N CYS A 349 3.79 -9.76 1.51
CA CYS A 349 4.01 -10.97 2.30
C CYS A 349 5.47 -11.45 2.39
N LYS A 350 6.40 -10.84 1.66
CA LYS A 350 7.79 -11.30 1.57
C LYS A 350 8.72 -10.25 2.20
N GLY A 351 10.01 -10.33 1.88
CA GLY A 351 11.03 -9.42 2.41
C GLY A 351 11.04 -8.06 1.72
N LEU A 352 12.06 -7.28 2.08
CA LEU A 352 12.30 -5.91 1.65
C LEU A 352 13.52 -5.87 0.71
N LEU A 353 13.44 -5.12 -0.39
CA LEU A 353 14.53 -4.96 -1.35
C LEU A 353 15.05 -3.53 -1.35
N HIS A 354 16.37 -3.37 -1.29
CA HIS A 354 17.01 -2.09 -1.52
C HIS A 354 17.70 -2.09 -2.87
N CYS A 355 17.51 -1.05 -3.68
CA CYS A 355 18.23 -0.81 -4.91
C CYS A 355 18.94 0.55 -4.89
N GLU A 356 20.19 0.56 -5.36
CA GLU A 356 20.87 1.80 -5.74
C GLU A 356 20.26 2.35 -7.04
N ILE A 357 20.22 3.67 -7.17
CA ILE A 357 19.77 4.38 -8.38
C ILE A 357 21.02 4.93 -9.06
N SER A 358 21.52 4.21 -10.07
CA SER A 358 22.80 4.52 -10.71
C SER A 358 22.71 5.73 -11.66
N ASP A 359 21.54 5.96 -12.24
CA ASP A 359 21.25 7.11 -13.09
C ASP A 359 19.87 7.69 -12.73
N PRO A 360 19.79 8.96 -12.29
CA PRO A 360 18.52 9.61 -12.00
C PRO A 360 17.55 9.66 -13.18
N ALA A 361 18.02 9.50 -14.43
CA ALA A 361 17.16 9.43 -15.60
C ALA A 361 16.24 8.19 -15.63
N VAL A 362 16.51 7.18 -14.80
CA VAL A 362 15.64 6.00 -14.63
C VAL A 362 14.38 6.34 -13.81
N LEU A 363 14.42 7.42 -13.02
CA LEU A 363 13.28 7.89 -12.24
C LEU A 363 12.31 8.67 -13.12
#